data_AF-W1J6Y4-F1
#
_entry.id   AF-W1J6Y4-F1
#
_cell.length_a   1.000
_cell.length_b   1.000
_cell.length_c   1.000
_cell.angle_alpha   90.00
_cell.angle_beta   90.00
_cell.angle_gamma   90.00
#
_symmetry.space_group_name_H-M   'P 1'
#
loop_
_entity.id
_entity.type
_entity.pdbx_description
1 polymer ?
#
loop_
_entity_poly.entity_id
_entity_poly.type
_entity_poly.pdbx_seq_one_letter_code
_entity_poly.pdbx_strand_id
1 'polypeptide(L)'
;MKYRHLFVFVVLLFPSLPVMTNGEYWYYGCPKYSEKGMEEIMQKIKNIPFRTISELQGYSKGEAEMYIKKTKCDLRNLDEYAQELKKRIKKDKKSTDR
;
A
#
# COMPACT_ATOMS: atom_id res chain seq x y z
N MET A 1 31.51 -35.88 9.11
CA MET A 1 30.97 -34.85 10.04
C MET A 1 31.52 -33.51 9.61
N LYS A 2 30.65 -32.64 9.10
CA LYS A 2 30.05 -31.49 9.81
C LYS A 2 30.70 -30.19 9.30
N TYR A 3 30.12 -29.70 8.21
CA TYR A 3 30.07 -28.30 7.83
C TYR A 3 29.95 -27.44 9.10
N ARG A 4 31.02 -26.71 9.47
CA ARG A 4 30.98 -25.93 10.71
C ARG A 4 31.68 -24.58 10.66
N HIS A 5 31.83 -23.98 9.48
CA HIS A 5 32.30 -22.59 9.37
C HIS A 5 31.55 -21.72 8.34
N LEU A 6 30.46 -22.21 7.73
CA LEU A 6 29.59 -21.40 6.86
C LEU A 6 28.48 -20.68 7.64
N PHE A 7 28.84 -20.04 8.74
CA PHE A 7 27.90 -19.26 9.53
C PHE A 7 28.69 -18.15 10.21
N VAL A 8 28.86 -17.02 9.52
CA VAL A 8 28.90 -15.63 10.04
C VAL A 8 29.33 -14.75 8.85
N PHE A 9 28.51 -14.64 7.80
CA PHE A 9 28.69 -13.61 6.76
C PHE A 9 27.39 -13.25 6.02
N VAL A 10 26.21 -13.52 6.61
CA VAL A 10 24.91 -13.23 5.97
C VAL A 10 24.11 -12.15 6.74
N VAL A 11 24.58 -11.70 7.90
CA VAL A 11 23.87 -10.68 8.71
C VAL A 11 24.18 -9.24 8.26
N LEU A 12 25.16 -9.04 7.36
CA LEU A 12 25.50 -7.71 6.84
C LEU A 12 24.70 -7.30 5.60
N LEU A 13 23.79 -8.14 5.09
CA LEU A 13 23.13 -7.87 3.81
C LEU A 13 21.80 -7.13 3.88
N PHE A 14 21.18 -6.91 5.04
CA PHE A 14 20.03 -6.00 5.13
C PHE A 14 19.92 -5.39 6.53
N PRO A 15 20.20 -4.09 6.64
CA PRO A 15 19.11 -3.23 7.04
C PRO A 15 18.89 -2.24 5.91
N SER A 16 18.02 -2.61 4.96
CA SER A 16 17.22 -1.59 4.28
C SER A 16 16.27 -1.02 5.35
N LEU A 17 16.83 -0.21 6.26
CA LEU A 17 16.04 0.77 6.99
C LEU A 17 15.31 1.56 5.89
N PRO A 18 13.97 1.68 5.94
CA PRO A 18 13.33 2.66 5.09
C PRO A 18 14.08 3.96 5.36
N VAL A 19 14.59 4.59 4.30
CA VAL A 19 15.13 5.94 4.37
C VAL A 19 14.03 6.74 5.05
N MET A 20 14.20 6.99 6.36
CA MET A 20 13.42 7.98 7.06
C MET A 20 13.85 9.25 6.36
N THR A 21 13.05 9.63 5.36
CA THR A 21 13.01 11.01 4.94
C THR A 21 12.88 11.79 6.25
N ASN A 22 13.73 12.79 6.46
CA ASN A 22 13.62 13.72 7.58
C ASN A 22 12.34 14.57 7.40
N GLY A 23 11.21 13.92 7.13
CA GLY A 23 9.91 14.52 6.95
C GLY A 23 9.47 14.94 8.33
N GLU A 24 9.28 16.23 8.50
CA GLU A 24 8.52 16.72 9.64
C GLU A 24 7.16 16.03 9.60
N TYR A 25 6.66 15.61 10.76
CA TYR A 25 5.34 15.01 10.91
C TYR A 25 4.41 16.03 11.58
N TRP A 26 3.13 16.06 11.20
CA TRP A 26 2.13 16.78 11.99
C TRP A 26 1.78 16.02 13.27
N TYR A 27 1.70 14.69 13.16
CA TYR A 27 1.43 13.74 14.25
C TYR A 27 2.15 12.42 13.95
N TYR A 28 2.30 11.55 14.96
CA TYR A 28 2.94 10.24 14.77
C TYR A 28 2.30 9.44 13.62
N GLY A 29 3.10 9.09 12.61
CA GLY A 29 2.64 8.36 11.42
C GLY A 29 1.97 9.21 10.33
N CYS A 30 1.84 10.53 10.52
CA CYS A 30 1.27 11.46 9.53
C CYS A 30 2.33 12.47 9.05
N PRO A 31 3.07 12.17 7.96
CA PRO A 31 4.10 13.07 7.45
C PRO A 31 3.46 14.38 6.98
N LYS A 32 4.17 15.51 7.17
CA LYS A 32 3.81 16.78 6.56
C LYS A 32 3.89 16.62 5.05
N TYR A 33 2.98 17.28 4.34
CA TYR A 33 3.07 17.39 2.89
C TYR A 33 4.34 18.14 2.51
N SER A 34 5.04 17.67 1.48
CA SER A 34 6.06 18.46 0.80
C SER A 34 5.41 19.61 0.04
N GLU A 35 6.16 20.66 -0.27
CA GLU A 35 5.67 21.77 -1.11
C GLU A 35 5.07 21.27 -2.42
N LYS A 36 5.76 20.34 -3.09
CA LYS A 36 5.27 19.69 -4.31
C LYS A 36 3.95 18.93 -4.08
N GLY A 37 3.84 18.18 -2.97
CA GLY A 37 2.61 17.46 -2.63
C GLY A 37 1.43 18.41 -2.38
N MET A 38 1.69 19.55 -1.75
CA MET A 38 0.68 20.60 -1.58
C MET A 38 0.26 21.21 -2.92
N GLU A 39 1.21 21.47 -3.82
CA GLU A 39 0.92 22.02 -5.15
C GLU A 39 0.06 21.06 -5.99
N GLU A 40 0.35 19.75 -5.96
CA GLU A 40 -0.47 18.73 -6.62
C GLU A 40 -1.89 18.67 -6.05
N ILE A 41 -2.04 18.77 -4.74
CA ILE A 41 -3.36 18.83 -4.09
C ILE A 41 -4.09 20.10 -4.53
N MET A 42 -3.41 21.26 -4.47
CA MET A 42 -3.98 22.55 -4.88
C MET A 42 -4.42 22.54 -6.34
N GLN A 43 -3.66 21.91 -7.25
CA GLN A 43 -4.05 21.76 -8.66
C GLN A 43 -5.31 20.90 -8.81
N LYS A 44 -5.41 19.77 -8.09
CA LYS A 44 -6.59 18.90 -8.13
C LYS A 44 -7.85 19.59 -7.65
N ILE A 45 -7.72 20.45 -6.65
CA ILE A 45 -8.86 21.15 -6.04
C ILE A 45 -9.08 22.56 -6.59
N LYS A 46 -8.22 23.05 -7.50
CA LYS A 46 -8.23 24.43 -8.00
C LYS A 46 -9.59 24.89 -8.54
N ASN A 47 -10.32 23.95 -9.14
CA ASN A 47 -11.61 24.21 -9.77
C ASN A 47 -12.80 23.80 -8.89
N ILE A 48 -12.56 23.34 -7.65
CA ILE A 48 -13.61 22.94 -6.71
C ILE A 48 -13.83 24.13 -5.76
N PRO A 49 -14.95 24.86 -5.89
CA PRO A 49 -15.23 25.97 -5.01
C PRO A 49 -15.59 25.44 -3.62
N PHE A 50 -14.69 25.63 -2.65
CA PHE A 50 -14.99 25.46 -1.24
C PHE A 50 -15.21 26.84 -0.61
N ARG A 51 -16.33 27.01 0.08
CA ARG A 51 -16.67 28.23 0.82
C ARG A 51 -16.13 28.21 2.24
N THR A 52 -15.87 27.03 2.80
CA THR A 52 -15.35 26.86 4.16
C THR A 52 -14.31 25.75 4.27
N ILE A 53 -13.48 25.83 5.31
CA ILE A 53 -12.53 24.75 5.66
C ILE A 53 -13.28 23.43 5.92
N SER A 54 -14.48 23.48 6.50
CA SER A 54 -15.29 22.29 6.78
C SER A 54 -15.73 21.57 5.49
N GLU A 55 -16.04 22.32 4.42
CA GLU A 55 -16.39 21.73 3.13
C GLU A 55 -15.17 21.03 2.50
N LEU A 56 -14.00 21.66 2.56
CA LEU A 56 -12.75 21.05 2.11
C LEU A 56 -12.43 19.76 2.89
N GLN A 57 -12.54 19.80 4.22
CA GLN A 57 -12.32 18.62 5.07
C GLN A 57 -13.31 17.50 4.77
N GLY A 58 -14.59 17.83 4.58
CA GLY A 58 -15.63 16.86 4.21
C GLY A 58 -15.34 16.20 2.86
N TYR A 59 -14.95 16.99 1.86
CA TYR A 59 -14.55 16.48 0.55
C TYR A 59 -13.33 15.55 0.63
N SER A 60 -12.25 16.00 1.29
CA SER A 60 -11.04 15.19 1.45
C SER A 60 -11.30 13.88 2.21
N LYS A 61 -12.17 13.92 3.22
CA LYS A 61 -12.60 12.72 3.95
C LYS A 61 -13.35 11.74 3.03
N GLY A 62 -14.31 12.23 2.25
CA GLY A 62 -15.08 11.42 1.30
C GLY A 62 -14.19 10.73 0.27
N GLU A 63 -13.21 11.45 -0.29
CA GLU A 63 -12.21 10.88 -1.21
C GLU A 63 -11.41 9.76 -0.54
N ALA A 64 -10.88 10.00 0.67
CA ALA A 64 -10.11 9.00 1.40
C ALA A 64 -10.94 7.74 1.71
N GLU A 65 -12.19 7.91 2.14
CA GLU A 65 -13.12 6.80 2.38
C GLU A 65 -13.42 6.00 1.11
N MET A 66 -13.59 6.67 -0.03
CA MET A 66 -13.77 6.03 -1.33
C MET A 66 -12.55 5.18 -1.71
N TYR A 67 -11.33 5.73 -1.57
CA TYR A 67 -10.10 4.98 -1.85
C TYR A 67 -9.97 3.76 -0.95
N ILE A 68 -10.21 3.91 0.36
CA ILE A 68 -10.19 2.79 1.32
C ILE A 68 -11.19 1.71 0.90
N LYS A 69 -12.42 2.09 0.54
CA LYS A 69 -13.46 1.15 0.12
C LYS A 69 -13.04 0.41 -1.15
N LYS A 70 -12.48 1.12 -2.14
CA LYS A 70 -11.97 0.52 -3.37
C LYS A 70 -10.86 -0.48 -3.08
N THR A 71 -9.85 -0.10 -2.30
CA THR A 71 -8.74 -0.99 -1.94
C THR A 71 -9.23 -2.23 -1.20
N LYS A 72 -10.22 -2.11 -0.30
CA LYS A 72 -10.84 -3.28 0.36
C LYS A 72 -11.49 -4.22 -0.64
N CYS A 73 -12.22 -3.70 -1.64
CA CYS A 73 -12.79 -4.51 -2.70
C CYS A 73 -11.71 -5.21 -3.54
N ASP A 74 -10.66 -4.47 -3.94
CA ASP A 74 -9.57 -5.01 -4.76
C ASP A 74 -8.85 -6.16 -4.03
N LEU A 75 -8.57 -6.00 -2.74
CA LEU A 75 -7.98 -7.07 -1.91
C LEU A 75 -8.87 -8.32 -1.86
N ARG A 76 -10.18 -8.15 -1.71
CA ARG A 76 -11.11 -9.28 -1.71
C ARG A 76 -11.17 -9.98 -3.07
N ASN A 77 -11.18 -9.21 -4.15
CA ASN A 77 -11.17 -9.76 -5.52
C ASN A 77 -9.90 -10.57 -5.79
N LEU A 78 -8.75 -10.10 -5.31
CA LEU A 78 -7.48 -10.82 -5.42
C LEU A 78 -7.52 -12.16 -4.65
N ASP A 79 -8.11 -12.19 -3.46
CA ASP A 79 -8.26 -13.43 -2.69
C ASP A 79 -9.17 -14.45 -3.41
N GLU A 80 -10.34 -14.00 -3.88
CA GLU A 80 -11.27 -14.84 -4.64
C GLU A 80 -10.60 -15.42 -5.90
N TYR A 81 -9.87 -14.59 -6.63
CA TYR A 81 -9.13 -15.02 -7.82
C TYR A 81 -8.02 -16.04 -7.47
N ALA A 82 -7.29 -15.83 -6.37
CA ALA A 82 -6.30 -16.79 -5.90
C ALA A 82 -6.94 -18.13 -5.51
N GLN A 83 -8.13 -18.12 -4.91
CA GLN A 83 -8.89 -19.34 -4.62
C GLN A 83 -9.33 -20.06 -5.91
N GLU A 84 -9.77 -19.31 -6.93
CA GLU A 84 -10.14 -19.87 -8.23
C GLU A 84 -8.95 -20.55 -8.91
N LEU A 85 -7.78 -19.89 -8.95
CA LEU A 85 -6.55 -20.47 -9.49
C LEU A 85 -6.18 -21.77 -8.77
N LYS A 86 -6.27 -21.81 -7.43
CA LYS A 86 -6.04 -23.03 -6.65
C LYS A 86 -6.99 -24.17 -7.06
N LYS A 87 -8.26 -23.88 -7.34
CA LYS A 87 -9.24 -24.87 -7.81
C LYS A 87 -8.87 -25.40 -9.20
N ARG A 88 -8.49 -24.52 -10.13
CA ARG A 88 -8.07 -24.90 -11.49
C ARG A 88 -6.84 -25.81 -11.47
N ILE A 89 -5.80 -25.43 -10.73
CA ILE A 89 -4.57 -26.24 -10.56
C ILE A 89 -4.89 -27.64 -9.99
N LYS A 90 -5.80 -27.74 -9.02
CA LYS A 90 -6.21 -29.05 -8.46
C LYS A 90 -6.96 -29.90 -9.49
N LYS A 91 -7.82 -29.28 -10.31
CA LYS A 91 -8.58 -29.97 -11.35
C LYS A 91 -7.65 -30.54 -12.42
N ASP A 92 -6.67 -29.75 -12.86
CA ASP A 92 -5.73 -30.14 -13.89
C ASP A 92 -4.84 -31.30 -13.43
N LYS A 93 -4.32 -31.24 -12.18
CA LYS A 93 -3.60 -32.37 -11.57
C LYS A 93 -4.41 -33.67 -11.56
N LYS A 94 -5.69 -33.60 -11.20
CA LYS A 94 -6.58 -34.77 -11.19
C LYS A 94 -6.85 -35.34 -12.59
N SER A 95 -6.73 -34.53 -13.65
CA SER A 95 -6.88 -34.99 -15.03
C SER A 95 -5.63 -35.65 -15.60
N THR A 96 -4.44 -35.31 -15.10
CA THR A 96 -3.17 -35.89 -15.56
C THR A 96 -2.84 -37.23 -14.88
N ASP A 97 -3.41 -37.49 -13.70
CA ASP A 97 -3.25 -38.75 -12.97
C ASP A 97 -4.18 -39.89 -13.46
N ARG A 98 -4.92 -39.69 -14.57
CA ARG A 98 -5.91 -40.63 -15.11
C ARG A 98 -5.53 -41.10 -16.51
#